data_AF-A0A9D8TS55-F1
#
_entry.id   AF-A0A9D8TS55-F1
#
_cell.length_a   1.000
_cell.length_b   1.000
_cell.length_c   1.000
_cell.angle_alpha   90.00
_cell.angle_beta   90.00
_cell.angle_gamma   90.00
#
_symmetry.space_group_name_H-M   'P 1'
#
loop_
_entity.id
_entity.type
_entity.pdbx_description
1 polymer ?
#
loop_
_entity_poly.entity_id
_entity_poly.type
_entity_poly.pdbx_seq_one_letter_code
_entity_poly.pdbx_strand_id
1 'polypeptide(L)' 'GDVIIGYNGQSVGSMYSLLGYVRTATLGQVVKLTVIRDGKVISLSCTMNKVEQITTNSTSQQQKGNQDYGLLDPFGLF' A
#
# COMPACT_ATOMS: atom_id res chain seq x y z
N GLY A 1 12.64 -13.79 6.37
CA GLY A 1 11.53 -12.94 5.92
C GLY A 1 10.26 -13.38 6.62
N ASP A 2 9.22 -12.54 6.60
CA ASP A 2 7.93 -12.84 7.23
C ASP A 2 6.90 -13.31 6.19
N VAL A 3 6.09 -14.30 6.55
CA VAL A 3 4.95 -14.75 5.73
C VAL A 3 3.66 -14.50 6.52
N ILE A 4 2.78 -13.65 5.99
CA ILE A 4 1.48 -13.39 6.62
C ILE A 4 0.52 -14.51 6.23
N ILE A 5 0.00 -15.22 7.24
CA ILE A 5 -0.93 -16.34 7.07
C ILE A 5 -2.31 -16.05 7.66
N GLY A 6 -2.46 -14.97 8.42
CA GLY A 6 -3.77 -14.57 8.96
C GLY A 6 -3.90 -13.10 9.32
N TYR A 7 -5.13 -12.60 9.29
CA TYR A 7 -5.53 -11.24 9.61
C TYR A 7 -6.83 -11.25 10.44
N ASN A 8 -6.80 -10.76 11.68
CA ASN A 8 -7.93 -10.78 12.61
C ASN A 8 -8.63 -12.16 12.70
N GLY A 9 -7.85 -13.24 12.67
CA GLY A 9 -8.36 -14.62 12.73
C GLY A 9 -8.85 -15.18 11.38
N GLN A 10 -8.84 -14.40 10.31
CA GLN A 10 -9.12 -14.86 8.95
C GLN A 10 -7.84 -15.33 8.27
N SER A 11 -7.90 -16.44 7.53
CA SER A 11 -6.74 -16.96 6.78
C SER A 11 -6.41 -16.08 5.58
N VAL A 12 -5.12 -15.82 5.37
CA VAL A 12 -4.62 -15.07 4.22
C VAL A 12 -3.95 -16.05 3.25
N GLY A 13 -4.61 -16.32 2.12
CA GLY A 13 -4.09 -17.22 1.07
C GLY A 13 -3.51 -16.50 -0.14
N SER A 14 -3.72 -15.19 -0.26
CA SER A 14 -3.26 -14.39 -1.40
C SER A 14 -3.02 -12.93 -1.02
N MET A 15 -2.23 -12.23 -1.83
CA MET A 15 -2.02 -10.79 -1.70
C MET A 15 -3.33 -10.00 -1.81
N TYR A 16 -4.26 -10.43 -2.67
CA TYR A 16 -5.56 -9.77 -2.84
C TYR A 16 -6.42 -9.84 -1.58
N SER A 17 -6.42 -10.98 -0.89
CA SER A 17 -7.12 -11.13 0.40
C SER A 17 -6.56 -10.16 1.44
N LEU A 18 -5.23 -10.10 1.55
CA LEU A 18 -4.57 -9.18 2.48
C LEU A 18 -4.91 -7.72 2.19
N LEU A 19 -4.85 -7.33 0.92
CA LEU A 19 -5.13 -5.97 0.49
C LEU A 19 -6.61 -5.61 0.75
N GLY A 20 -7.53 -6.54 0.50
CA GLY A 20 -8.94 -6.39 0.87
C GLY A 20 -9.12 -6.13 2.37
N TYR A 21 -8.42 -6.87 3.24
CA TYR A 21 -8.48 -6.66 4.68
C TYR A 21 -7.93 -5.28 5.10
N VAL A 22 -6.79 -4.87 4.53
CA VAL A 22 -6.18 -3.56 4.82
C VAL A 22 -7.08 -2.42 4.36
N ARG A 23 -7.74 -2.55 3.20
CA ARG A 23 -8.70 -1.55 2.68
C ARG A 23 -9.90 -1.35 3.58
N THR A 24 -10.36 -2.41 4.23
CA THR A 24 -11.49 -2.33 5.17
C THR A 24 -11.07 -1.82 6.55
N ALA A 25 -9.77 -1.66 6.81
CA ALA A 25 -9.30 -1.20 8.11
C ALA A 25 -9.47 0.31 8.28
N THR A 26 -9.86 0.72 9.48
CA THR A 26 -9.98 2.15 9.80
C THR A 26 -8.64 2.72 10.29
N LEU A 27 -8.44 4.02 10.09
CA LEU A 27 -7.26 4.71 10.62
C LEU A 27 -7.21 4.58 12.15
N GLY A 28 -6.05 4.19 12.67
CA GLY A 28 -5.84 3.92 14.09
C GLY A 28 -6.31 2.54 14.55
N GLN A 29 -6.91 1.72 13.68
CA GLN A 29 -7.35 0.38 14.04
C GLN A 29 -6.16 -0.51 14.44
N VAL A 30 -6.27 -1.16 15.59
CA VAL A 30 -5.36 -2.24 15.97
C VAL A 30 -5.87 -3.55 15.38
N VAL A 31 -5.01 -4.23 14.62
CA VAL A 31 -5.31 -5.51 13.98
C VAL A 31 -4.32 -6.56 14.45
N LYS A 32 -4.76 -7.82 14.45
CA LYS A 32 -3.94 -8.97 14.78
C LYS A 32 -3.47 -9.66 13.51
N LEU A 33 -2.17 -9.63 13.25
CA LEU A 33 -1.53 -10.38 12.18
C LEU A 33 -0.99 -11.70 12.72
N THR A 34 -1.26 -12.79 12.00
CA THR A 34 -0.61 -14.07 12.24
C THR A 34 0.43 -14.26 11.16
N VAL A 35 1.70 -14.39 11.54
CA VAL A 35 2.81 -14.54 10.60
C VAL A 35 3.68 -15.74 10.94
N ILE A 36 4.35 -16.28 9.93
CA ILE A 36 5.46 -17.21 10.10
C ILE A 36 6.74 -16.39 10.05
N ARG A 37 7.48 -16.39 11.16
CA ARG A 37 8.81 -15.78 11.30
C ARG A 37 9.77 -16.83 11.82
N ASP A 38 10.88 -17.04 11.13
CA ASP A 38 11.90 -18.04 11.50
C ASP A 38 11.32 -19.45 11.73
N GLY A 39 10.34 -19.84 10.90
CA GLY A 39 9.66 -21.13 10.98
C GLY A 39 8.63 -21.26 12.11
N LYS A 40 8.38 -20.19 12.88
CA LYS A 40 7.41 -20.18 13.98
C LYS A 40 6.21 -19.32 13.66
N VAL A 41 5.03 -19.80 14.07
CA VAL A 41 3.79 -19.01 13.99
C VAL A 41 3.75 -18.05 15.17
N ILE A 42 3.69 -16.75 14.88
CA ILE A 42 3.62 -15.68 15.86
C ILE A 42 2.40 -14.78 15.60
N SER A 43 1.86 -14.20 16.67
CA SER A 43 0.79 -13.20 16.61
C SER A 43 1.37 -11.81 16.89
N LEU A 44 1.10 -10.86 16.00
CA LEU A 44 1.54 -9.47 16.12
C LEU A 44 0.32 -8.55 16.18
N SER A 45 0.35 -7.57 17.07
CA SER A 45 -0.62 -6.48 17.09
C SER A 45 -0.06 -5.30 16.31
N CYS A 46 -0.76 -4.84 15.30
CA CYS A 46 -0.33 -3.75 14.42
C CYS A 46 -1.39 -2.65 14.39
N THR A 47 -0.97 -1.39 14.52
CA THR A 47 -1.85 -0.23 14.40
C THR A 47 -1.78 0.32 12.97
N MET A 48 -2.93 0.44 12.31
CA MET A 48 -3.05 1.01 10.96
C MET A 48 -2.90 2.53 11.02
N ASN A 49 -1.68 3.04 10.88
CA ASN A 49 -1.37 4.46 11.07
C ASN A 49 -1.53 5.32 9.80
N LYS A 50 -1.91 4.72 8.68
CA LYS A 50 -2.13 5.39 7.40
C LYS A 50 -3.34 4.79 6.71
N VAL A 51 -4.10 5.62 6.02
CA VAL A 51 -5.11 5.18 5.04
C VAL A 51 -4.42 4.78 3.74
N GLU A 52 -5.04 3.90 2.95
CA GLU A 52 -4.52 3.56 1.64
C GLU A 52 -4.39 4.84 0.80
N GLN A 53 -3.15 5.20 0.45
CA GLN A 53 -2.87 6.29 -0.47
C GLN A 53 -2.84 5.71 -1.88
N ILE A 54 -3.59 6.32 -2.80
CA ILE A 54 -3.45 6.04 -4.23
C ILE A 54 -2.03 6.42 -4.61
N THR A 55 -1.17 5.42 -4.75
CA THR A 55 0.20 5.62 -5.23
C THR A 55 0.10 5.68 -6.73
N THR A 56 -0.10 6.89 -7.29
CA THR A 56 0.23 7.11 -8.69
C THR A 56 1.74 6.87 -8.79
N ASN A 57 2.15 5.82 -9.50
CA ASN A 57 3.55 5.59 -9.85
C ASN A 57 4.02 6.74 -10.76
N SER A 58 4.33 7.89 -10.15
CA SER A 58 5.05 8.96 -10.82
C SER A 58 6.50 8.51 -10.90
N THR A 59 6.83 7.82 -11.99
CA THR A 59 8.21 7.60 -12.43
C THR A 59 8.91 8.96 -12.48
N SER A 60 9.61 9.31 -11.41
CA SER A 60 10.43 10.51 -11.34
C SER A 60 11.74 10.19 -12.07
N GLN A 61 11.73 10.34 -13.40
CA GLN A 61 12.97 10.58 -14.12
C GLN A 61 13.19 12.08 -14.24
N GLN A 62 14.40 12.44 -13.85
CA GLN A 62 14.82 13.74 -13.38
C GLN A 62 15.48 14.51 -14.53
N GLN A 63 15.04 15.77 -14.70
CA GLN A 63 15.82 16.93 -15.09
C GLN A 63 16.34 17.09 -16.56
N LYS A 64 15.93 18.25 -17.10
CA LYS A 64 16.76 19.33 -17.69
C LYS A 64 16.66 19.51 -19.20
N GLY A 65 15.79 20.45 -19.59
CA GLY A 65 15.77 21.08 -20.91
C GLY A 65 14.93 22.34 -20.84
N ASN A 66 15.58 23.49 -20.65
CA ASN A 66 14.97 24.81 -20.66
C ASN A 66 14.58 25.17 -22.09
N GLN A 67 13.29 25.10 -22.45
CA GLN A 67 12.75 25.76 -23.65
C GLN A 67 11.35 26.30 -23.39
N ASP A 68 11.29 27.62 -23.31
CA ASP A 68 10.14 28.49 -23.51
C ASP A 68 9.41 28.15 -24.81
N TYR A 69 8.20 27.57 -24.70
CA TYR A 69 7.16 27.59 -25.73
C TYR A 69 5.79 27.66 -25.02
N GLY A 70 5.03 28.70 -25.36
CA GLY A 70 3.87 29.17 -24.62
C GLY A 70 2.69 28.20 -24.47
N LEU A 71 1.91 28.47 -23.41
CA LEU A 71 0.49 28.17 -23.22
C LEU A 71 -0.03 26.88 -23.90
N LEU A 72 0.45 25.73 -23.43
CA LEU A 72 -0.21 24.44 -23.64
C LEU A 72 -0.95 24.07 -22.35
N ASP A 73 -2.26 23.89 -22.45
CA ASP A 73 -3.07 23.39 -21.36
C ASP A 73 -2.82 21.88 -21.14
N PRO A 74 -2.90 21.38 -19.89
CA PRO A 74 -2.60 19.98 -19.57
C PRO A 74 -3.63 18.97 -20.13
N PHE A 75 -4.64 19.45 -20.86
CA PHE A 75 -5.68 18.62 -21.47
C PHE A 75 -5.66 18.64 -23.01
N GLY A 76 -4.75 19.40 -23.64
CA GLY A 76 -4.51 19.33 -25.08
C GLY A 76 -5.75 19.61 -25.92
N LEU A 77 -6.46 20.69 -25.61
CA LEU A 77 -7.74 21.03 -26.25
C LEU A 77 -7.67 22.38 -26.98
N PHE A 78 -6.69 22.57 -27.86
CA PHE A 78 -6.77 23.43 -29.07
C PHE A 78 -5.74 22.98 -30.11
#